data_AF-A0A6C0D4W5-F1
#
_entry.id   AF-A0A6C0D4W5-F1
#
_cell.length_a   1.000
_cell.length_b   1.000
_cell.length_c   1.000
_cell.angle_alpha   90.00
_cell.angle_beta   90.00
_cell.angle_gamma   90.00
#
_symmetry.space_group_name_H-M   'P 1'
#
loop_
_entity.id
_entity.type
_entity.pdbx_description
1 polymer ?
#
loop_
_entity_poly.entity_id
_entity_poly.type
_entity_poly.pdbx_seq_one_letter_code
_entity_poly.pdbx_strand_id
1 'polypeptide(L)'
;MVEFQVIKIEQTYEFIRYQRYNLVNLTIPNLELYEVTHESVSNFQMRLFYELHNLFWDPYIRIEKNSSYYTYKIRVYDTYILKNINKLEQLVNHIFNTFPFKRYSTKRKIIDEVKLINKISRLNI
;
A
#
# COMPACT_ATOMS: atom_id res chain seq x y z
N MET A 1 10.56 10.71 -15.45
CA MET A 1 9.89 9.63 -14.70
C MET A 1 9.44 10.23 -13.37
N VAL A 2 8.18 10.05 -12.96
CA VAL A 2 7.76 10.48 -11.62
C VAL A 2 8.35 9.47 -10.65
N GLU A 3 9.30 9.90 -9.83
CA GLU A 3 9.80 9.09 -8.73
C GLU A 3 8.68 8.94 -7.70
N PHE A 4 8.40 7.70 -7.37
CA PHE A 4 7.44 7.39 -6.34
C PHE A 4 8.20 7.23 -5.04
N GLN A 5 7.80 8.01 -4.05
CA GLN A 5 8.46 8.00 -2.76
C GLN A 5 7.41 7.84 -1.66
N VAL A 6 7.84 7.26 -0.54
CA VAL A 6 7.07 7.30 0.69
C VAL A 6 6.75 8.75 1.03
N ILE A 7 5.47 9.04 1.26
CA ILE A 7 5.03 10.41 1.57
C ILE A 7 5.22 10.69 3.05
N LYS A 8 4.93 9.69 3.89
CA LYS A 8 4.92 9.85 5.33
C LYS A 8 5.07 8.52 6.05
N ILE A 9 5.86 8.53 7.12
CA ILE A 9 5.87 7.49 8.15
C ILE A 9 5.60 8.19 9.48
N GLU A 10 4.52 7.82 10.15
CA GLU A 10 4.19 8.34 11.49
C GLU A 10 4.03 7.21 12.49
N GLN A 11 4.70 7.33 13.63
CA GLN A 11 4.48 6.45 14.77
C GLN A 11 3.52 7.11 15.76
N THR A 12 2.46 6.41 16.09
CA THR A 12 1.56 6.72 17.19
C THR A 12 1.34 5.45 18.02
N TYR A 13 0.31 5.45 18.85
CA TYR A 13 -0.04 4.31 19.68
C TYR A 13 -1.55 4.11 19.66
N GLU A 14 -1.99 2.87 19.80
CA GLU A 14 -3.40 2.53 20.00
C GLU A 14 -3.55 1.50 21.11
N PHE A 15 -4.70 1.52 21.79
CA PHE A 15 -5.02 0.58 22.86
C PHE A 15 -6.04 -0.45 22.38
N ILE A 16 -5.71 -1.72 22.53
CA ILE A 16 -6.63 -2.85 22.27
C ILE A 16 -6.79 -3.62 23.57
N ARG A 17 -8.02 -3.70 24.09
CA ARG A 17 -8.33 -4.37 25.38
C ARG A 17 -7.31 -3.99 26.48
N TYR A 18 -7.02 -2.69 26.60
CA TYR A 18 -6.08 -2.08 27.57
C TYR A 18 -4.58 -2.27 27.31
N GLN A 19 -4.20 -3.02 26.27
CA GLN A 19 -2.80 -3.19 25.91
C GLN A 19 -2.39 -2.15 24.86
N ARG A 20 -1.27 -1.46 25.10
CA ARG A 20 -0.72 -0.44 24.19
C ARG A 20 0.06 -1.12 23.06
N TYR A 21 -0.29 -0.78 21.82
CA TYR A 21 0.41 -1.19 20.62
C TYR A 21 1.05 0.02 19.95
N ASN A 22 2.16 -0.19 19.27
CA ASN A 22 2.69 0.81 18.35
C ASN A 22 1.88 0.77 17.06
N LEU A 23 1.51 1.94 16.56
CA LEU A 23 0.83 2.10 15.28
C LEU A 23 1.73 2.87 14.35
N VAL A 24 2.15 2.24 13.25
CA VAL A 24 2.91 2.89 12.19
C VAL A 24 1.97 3.16 11.02
N ASN A 25 1.88 4.42 10.63
CA ASN A 25 1.14 4.86 9.46
C ASN A 25 2.14 5.08 8.32
N LEU A 26 2.10 4.20 7.31
CA LEU A 26 2.88 4.33 6.08
C LEU A 26 1.95 4.83 4.97
N THR A 27 2.22 6.01 4.43
CA THR A 27 1.43 6.60 3.35
C THR A 27 2.21 6.58 2.04
N ILE A 28 1.61 6.01 1.00
CA ILE A 28 2.17 5.97 -0.36
C ILE A 28 1.17 6.55 -1.38
N PRO A 29 1.65 7.04 -2.54
CA PRO A 29 0.78 7.52 -3.61
C PRO A 29 -0.19 6.45 -4.10
N ASN A 30 -1.40 6.87 -4.49
CA ASN A 30 -2.34 5.99 -5.16
C ASN A 30 -1.84 5.67 -6.59
N LEU A 31 -1.19 4.52 -6.73
CA LEU A 31 -0.61 4.00 -7.97
C LEU A 31 -1.59 3.94 -9.16
N GLU A 32 -2.89 3.74 -8.89
CA GLU A 32 -3.91 3.69 -9.94
C GLU A 32 -4.05 5.04 -10.66
N LEU A 33 -3.71 6.16 -10.01
CA LEU A 33 -3.67 7.49 -10.63
C LEU A 33 -2.56 7.62 -11.68
N TYR A 34 -1.56 6.74 -11.67
CA TYR A 34 -0.38 6.78 -12.53
C TYR A 34 -0.44 5.76 -13.66
N GLU A 35 -1.66 5.38 -14.05
CA GLU A 35 -1.94 4.42 -15.13
C GLU A 35 -1.36 3.02 -14.88
N VAL A 36 -1.03 2.69 -13.63
CA VAL A 36 -0.60 1.34 -13.25
C VAL A 36 -1.82 0.41 -13.25
N THR A 37 -1.69 -0.79 -13.81
CA THR A 37 -2.80 -1.75 -13.87
C THR A 37 -3.17 -2.23 -12.47
N HIS A 38 -4.46 -2.52 -12.24
CA HIS A 38 -4.92 -2.97 -10.93
C HIS A 38 -4.23 -4.28 -10.47
N GLU A 39 -3.95 -5.20 -11.41
CA GLU A 39 -3.13 -6.40 -11.16
C GLU A 39 -1.73 -6.02 -10.65
N SER A 40 -1.07 -5.05 -11.30
CA SER A 40 0.25 -4.60 -10.90
C SER A 40 0.25 -3.88 -9.55
N VAL A 41 -0.81 -3.12 -9.24
CA VAL A 41 -1.01 -2.53 -7.92
C VAL A 41 -1.16 -3.64 -6.88
N SER A 42 -2.04 -4.61 -7.11
CA SER A 42 -2.29 -5.72 -6.20
C SER A 42 -1.03 -6.53 -5.91
N ASN A 43 -0.24 -6.83 -6.95
CA ASN A 43 1.04 -7.53 -6.80
C ASN A 43 2.07 -6.71 -6.01
N PHE A 44 2.10 -5.39 -6.22
CA PHE A 44 2.95 -4.51 -5.42
C PHE A 44 2.52 -4.50 -3.95
N GLN A 45 1.21 -4.37 -3.67
CA GLN A 45 0.65 -4.41 -2.32
C GLN A 45 0.98 -5.74 -1.63
N MET A 46 0.90 -6.86 -2.36
CA MET A 46 1.27 -8.18 -1.84
C MET A 46 2.76 -8.26 -1.47
N ARG A 47 3.66 -7.81 -2.36
CA ARG A 47 5.10 -7.77 -2.05
C ARG A 47 5.39 -6.89 -0.84
N LEU A 48 4.80 -5.71 -0.78
CA LEU A 48 4.94 -4.80 0.35
C LEU A 48 4.44 -5.46 1.65
N PHE A 49 3.28 -6.12 1.61
CA PHE A 49 2.72 -6.84 2.75
C PHE A 49 3.69 -7.90 3.30
N TYR A 50 4.29 -8.73 2.43
CA TYR A 50 5.28 -9.72 2.86
C TYR A 50 6.50 -9.09 3.53
N GLU A 51 7.03 -8.00 2.96
CA GLU A 51 8.21 -7.33 3.52
C GLU A 51 7.90 -6.64 4.86
N LEU A 52 6.68 -6.13 5.04
CA LEU A 52 6.21 -5.61 6.33
C LEU A 52 6.12 -6.71 7.40
N HIS A 53 5.65 -7.90 7.04
CA HIS A 53 5.63 -9.07 7.93
C HIS A 53 7.03 -9.62 8.27
N ASN A 54 8.03 -9.37 7.41
CA ASN A 54 9.43 -9.69 7.73
C ASN A 54 10.06 -8.62 8.63
N LEU A 55 9.71 -7.36 8.41
CA LEU A 55 10.27 -6.22 9.15
C LEU A 55 9.72 -6.11 10.56
N PHE A 56 8.42 -6.38 10.74
CA PHE A 56 7.74 -6.34 12.02
C PHE A 56 7.31 -7.74 12.43
N TRP A 57 7.45 -8.08 13.72
CA TRP A 57 6.99 -9.36 14.23
C TRP A 57 5.47 -9.32 14.43
N ASP A 58 4.76 -10.21 13.72
CA ASP A 58 3.30 -10.40 13.79
C ASP A 58 2.47 -9.10 13.66
N PRO A 59 2.66 -8.30 12.59
CA PRO A 59 1.93 -7.06 12.41
C PRO A 59 0.47 -7.33 12.04
N TYR A 60 -0.44 -6.57 12.64
CA TYR A 60 -1.79 -6.40 12.10
C TYR A 60 -1.80 -5.21 11.14
N ILE A 61 -2.10 -5.46 9.85
CA ILE A 61 -2.05 -4.45 8.79
C ILE A 61 -3.45 -4.19 8.27
N ARG A 62 -3.87 -2.92 8.31
CA ARG A 62 -5.09 -2.43 7.64
C ARG A 62 -4.72 -1.43 6.56
N ILE A 63 -5.30 -1.57 5.37
CA ILE A 63 -5.09 -0.64 4.25
C ILE A 63 -6.32 0.25 4.12
N GLU A 64 -6.13 1.56 4.19
CA GLU A 64 -7.14 2.56 3.88
C GLU A 64 -6.80 3.22 2.55
N LYS A 65 -7.77 3.25 1.64
CA LYS A 65 -7.64 3.89 0.33
C LYS A 65 -8.46 5.17 0.32
N ASN A 66 -7.85 6.28 -0.07
CA ASN A 66 -8.57 7.47 -0.49
C ASN A 66 -8.25 7.79 -1.96
N SER A 67 -8.75 8.91 -2.48
CA SER A 67 -8.53 9.27 -3.89
C SER A 67 -7.05 9.39 -4.25
N SER A 68 -6.23 9.95 -3.35
CA SER A 68 -4.84 10.31 -3.62
C SER A 68 -3.80 9.31 -3.10
N TYR A 69 -4.14 8.52 -2.07
CA TYR A 69 -3.18 7.78 -1.28
C TYR A 69 -3.70 6.41 -0.83
N TYR A 70 -2.74 5.50 -0.60
CA TYR A 70 -2.93 4.32 0.24
C TYR A 70 -2.22 4.54 1.58
N THR A 71 -2.95 4.35 2.68
CA THR A 71 -2.41 4.41 4.04
C THR A 71 -2.42 3.02 4.65
N TYR A 72 -1.24 2.49 4.95
CA TYR A 72 -1.04 1.23 5.65
C TYR A 72 -0.92 1.53 7.14
N LYS A 73 -1.89 1.05 7.91
CA LYS A 73 -1.92 1.10 9.37
C LYS A 73 -1.37 -0.21 9.90
N ILE A 74 -0.13 -0.18 10.36
CA ILE A 74 0.65 -1.33 10.80
C ILE A 74 0.70 -1.30 12.33
N ARG A 75 -0.10 -2.14 12.97
CA ARG A 75 -0.13 -2.31 14.42
C ARG A 75 0.83 -3.41 14.82
N VAL A 76 1.73 -3.12 15.75
CA VAL A 76 2.79 -4.05 16.17
C VAL A 76 2.97 -4.03 17.68
N TYR A 77 3.15 -5.23 18.23
CA TYR A 77 3.54 -5.44 19.62
C TYR A 77 5.06 -5.58 19.71
N ASP A 78 5.78 -4.53 19.30
CA ASP A 78 7.22 -4.60 19.09
C ASP A 78 7.98 -3.63 20.01
N THR A 79 8.98 -4.16 20.74
CA THR A 79 9.91 -3.39 21.58
C THR A 79 11.02 -2.73 20.76
N TYR A 80 11.26 -3.16 19.51
CA TYR A 80 12.30 -2.65 18.62
C TYR A 80 11.78 -1.71 17.53
N ILE A 81 10.58 -1.17 17.73
CA ILE A 81 9.84 -0.38 16.73
C ILE A 81 10.65 0.75 16.09
N LEU A 82 11.45 1.49 16.87
CA LEU A 82 12.25 2.61 16.37
C LEU A 82 13.31 2.18 15.35
N LYS A 83 13.94 1.02 15.58
CA LYS A 83 14.95 0.46 14.66
C LYS A 83 14.30 0.01 13.35
N ASN A 84 13.09 -0.55 13.43
CA ASN A 84 12.36 -1.05 12.27
C ASN A 84 11.76 0.09 11.44
N ILE A 85 11.29 1.18 12.07
CA ILE A 85 10.83 2.40 11.38
C ILE A 85 11.93 3.02 10.52
N ASN A 86 13.16 3.14 11.04
CA ASN A 86 14.27 3.73 10.26
C ASN A 86 14.60 2.93 8.99
N LYS A 87 14.37 1.62 9.01
CA LYS A 87 14.56 0.75 7.84
C LYS A 87 13.36 0.74 6.90
N LEU A 88 12.16 1.03 7.43
CA LEU A 88 10.90 0.95 6.69
C LEU A 88 10.92 1.86 5.46
N GLU A 89 11.37 3.11 5.60
CA GLU A 89 11.38 4.06 4.48
C GLU A 89 12.26 3.57 3.33
N GLN A 90 13.48 3.13 3.66
CA GLN A 90 14.45 2.62 2.69
C GLN A 90 13.92 1.36 1.99
N LEU A 91 13.31 0.46 2.76
CA LEU A 91 12.71 -0.77 2.26
C LEU A 91 11.56 -0.47 1.28
N VAL A 92 10.64 0.41 1.66
CA VAL A 92 9.49 0.75 0.82
C VAL A 92 9.95 1.44 -0.47
N ASN A 93 10.85 2.43 -0.36
CA ASN A 93 11.41 3.11 -1.53
C ASN A 93 12.16 2.13 -2.44
N HIS A 94 12.92 1.18 -1.88
CA HIS A 94 13.61 0.14 -2.65
C HIS A 94 12.64 -0.78 -3.39
N ILE A 95 11.59 -1.27 -2.72
CA ILE A 95 10.54 -2.07 -3.36
C ILE A 95 9.91 -1.26 -4.48
N PHE A 96 9.59 0.01 -4.23
CA PHE A 96 9.00 0.89 -5.24
C PHE A 96 9.86 1.01 -6.50
N ASN A 97 11.15 1.29 -6.33
CA ASN A 97 12.07 1.52 -7.43
C ASN A 97 12.42 0.25 -8.21
N THR A 98 12.31 -0.93 -7.58
CA THR A 98 12.63 -2.22 -8.20
C THR A 98 11.40 -2.98 -8.71
N PHE A 99 10.19 -2.55 -8.37
CA PHE A 99 8.98 -3.27 -8.76
C PHE A 99 8.64 -3.04 -10.24
N PRO A 100 8.41 -4.12 -11.03
CA PRO A 100 8.12 -4.00 -12.46
C PRO A 100 6.67 -3.60 -12.70
N PHE A 101 6.35 -2.31 -12.55
CA PHE A 101 4.98 -1.81 -12.73
C PHE A 101 4.49 -1.99 -14.17
N LYS A 102 3.39 -2.74 -14.33
CA LYS A 102 2.66 -2.79 -15.60
C LYS A 102 1.73 -1.58 -15.69
N ARG A 103 1.76 -0.86 -16.81
CA ARG A 103 0.89 0.30 -17.07
C ARG A 103 -0.12 0.01 -18.18
N TYR A 104 -1.28 0.64 -18.12
CA TYR A 104 -2.20 0.66 -19.26
C TYR A 104 -1.53 1.41 -20.41
N SER A 105 -1.59 0.87 -21.63
CA SER A 105 -1.47 1.74 -22.81
C SER A 105 -2.72 2.63 -22.86
N THR A 106 -2.61 3.87 -23.34
CA THR A 106 -3.72 4.83 -23.45
C THR A 106 -4.97 4.22 -24.12
N LYS A 107 -4.80 3.29 -25.06
CA LYS A 107 -5.90 2.56 -25.73
C LYS A 107 -6.55 1.47 -24.86
N ARG A 108 -5.80 0.82 -23.95
CA ARG A 108 -6.30 -0.27 -23.09
C ARG A 108 -7.10 0.25 -21.90
N LYS A 109 -6.74 1.42 -21.34
CA LYS A 109 -7.44 2.03 -20.20
C LYS A 109 -8.93 2.23 -20.49
N ILE A 110 -9.25 2.77 -21.67
CA ILE A 110 -10.62 2.99 -22.13
C ILE A 110 -11.37 1.66 -22.27
N ILE A 111 -10.73 0.63 -22.83
CA ILE A 111 -11.36 -0.68 -23.05
C ILE A 111 -11.67 -1.38 -21.72
N ASP A 112 -10.75 -1.32 -20.76
CA ASP A 112 -10.92 -1.98 -19.46
C ASP A 112 -11.93 -1.23 -18.57
N GLU A 113 -11.98 0.10 -18.60
CA GLU A 113 -13.04 0.89 -17.95
C GLU A 113 -14.42 0.55 -18.51
N VAL A 114 -14.57 0.49 -19.84
CA VAL A 114 -15.84 0.11 -20.49
C VAL A 114 -16.24 -1.33 -20.12
N LYS A 115 -15.28 -2.26 -20.07
CA LYS A 115 -15.56 -3.65 -19.63
C LYS A 115 -15.99 -3.72 -18.17
N LEU A 116 -15.37 -2.93 -17.29
CA LEU A 116 -15.72 -2.89 -15.87
C LEU A 116 -17.13 -2.32 -15.67
N ILE A 117 -17.46 -1.21 -16.35
CA ILE A 117 -18.81 -0.61 -16.34
C ILE A 117 -19.86 -1.62 -16.83
N ASN A 118 -19.59 -2.31 -17.93
CA ASN A 118 -20.49 -3.34 -18.48
C ASN A 118 -20.66 -4.56 -17.55
N LYS A 119 -19.67 -4.84 -16.69
CA LYS A 119 -19.77 -5.93 -15.72
C LYS A 119 -20.61 -5.51 -14.50
N ILE A 120 -20.48 -4.26 -14.06
CA ILE A 120 -21.27 -3.69 -12.95
C ILE A 120 -22.74 -3.53 -13.36
N SER A 121 -23.01 -3.06 -14.58
CA SER A 121 -24.39 -2.93 -15.08
C SER A 121 -25.13 -4.27 -15.17
N ARG A 122 -24.41 -5.37 -15.42
CA ARG A 122 -24.96 -6.74 -15.42
C ARG A 122 -25.20 -7.32 -14.02
N LEU A 123 -24.58 -6.78 -12.99
CA LEU A 123 -24.73 -7.23 -11.60
C LEU A 123 -25.81 -6.45 -10.83
N ASN A 124 -26.24 -5.28 -11.35
CA ASN A 124 -27.30 -4.45 -10.77
C ASN A 124 -28.69 -4.70 -11.43
N ILE A 125 -28.85 -5.85 -12.11
CA ILE A 125 -30.12 -6.40 -12.62
C ILE A 125 -30.39 -7.68 -11.85
#